data_AF-A0A1F3BRQ7-F1
#
_entry.id   AF-A0A1F3BRQ7-F1
#
_cell.length_a   1.000
_cell.length_b   1.000
_cell.length_c   1.000
_cell.angle_alpha   90.00
_cell.angle_beta   90.00
_cell.angle_gamma   90.00
#
_symmetry.space_group_name_H-M   'P 1'
#
loop_
_entity.id
_entity.type
_entity.pdbx_description
1 polymer ?
#
loop_
_entity_poly.entity_id
_entity_poly.type
_entity_poly.pdbx_seq_one_letter_code
_entity_poly.pdbx_strand_id
1 'polypeptide(L)'
;MKNRIFIGVTLISFMMSCSNGNPKSNNSETTNADIVTTIEVNSDQFGEEWPLTVKNGKLSCVQYYQKGINPKEVQGVIFETNGKTYSLNGIADSYKKKYNYSDVEEIWLFDDKMVDDLVKQGLSKEEAMKVRTRKTIAPLIDKGLSICSK
;
A
#
# COMPACT_ATOMS: atom_id res chain seq x y z
N MET A 1 -17.49 73.45 -3.15
CA MET A 1 -18.92 73.76 -3.33
C MET A 1 -19.41 73.09 -4.61
N LYS A 2 -20.70 72.76 -4.62
CA LYS A 2 -21.46 71.86 -5.51
C LYS A 2 -21.16 71.98 -7.01
N ASN A 3 -21.09 70.84 -7.71
CA ASN A 3 -22.14 70.51 -8.68
C ASN A 3 -22.21 68.99 -8.96
N ARG A 4 -23.44 68.48 -8.86
CA ARG A 4 -23.85 67.11 -9.19
C ARG A 4 -24.36 67.11 -10.62
N ILE A 5 -24.01 66.11 -11.43
CA ILE A 5 -24.79 65.74 -12.60
C ILE A 5 -25.11 64.24 -12.51
N PHE A 6 -26.41 63.98 -12.40
CA PHE A 6 -27.07 62.69 -12.52
C PHE A 6 -27.13 62.30 -14.01
N ILE A 7 -26.73 61.08 -14.35
CA ILE A 7 -27.24 60.38 -15.54
C ILE A 7 -27.74 59.04 -15.06
N GLY A 8 -29.04 58.83 -15.26
CA GLY A 8 -29.75 57.67 -14.77
C GLY A 8 -29.88 56.55 -15.78
N VAL A 9 -30.46 55.47 -15.25
CA VAL A 9 -31.35 54.52 -15.89
C VAL A 9 -30.75 53.63 -16.97
N THR A 10 -30.53 52.36 -16.64
CA THR A 10 -31.36 51.32 -17.24
C THR A 10 -31.46 50.08 -16.35
N LEU A 11 -32.70 49.73 -15.97
CA LEU A 11 -33.05 48.41 -15.50
C LEU A 11 -32.87 47.41 -16.64
N ILE A 12 -32.16 46.32 -16.39
CA ILE A 12 -32.38 45.06 -17.11
C ILE A 12 -32.66 44.01 -16.04
N SER A 13 -33.95 43.74 -15.84
CA SER A 13 -34.42 42.51 -15.24
C SER A 13 -34.40 41.43 -16.32
N PHE A 14 -33.54 40.43 -16.17
CA PHE A 14 -33.71 39.14 -16.85
C PHE A 14 -33.97 38.07 -15.78
N MET A 15 -35.20 37.58 -15.77
CA MET A 15 -35.63 36.40 -15.02
C MET A 15 -35.41 35.13 -15.84
N MET A 16 -35.31 34.01 -15.11
CA MET A 16 -35.48 32.59 -15.52
C MET A 16 -34.35 31.97 -16.37
N SER A 17 -33.53 31.05 -15.83
CA SER A 17 -33.81 29.65 -15.41
C SER A 17 -33.66 28.64 -16.55
N CYS A 18 -32.60 27.81 -16.47
CA CYS A 18 -32.51 26.36 -16.73
C CYS A 18 -31.02 25.99 -16.48
N SER A 19 -30.71 25.25 -15.42
CA SER A 19 -30.74 23.78 -15.36
C SER A 19 -29.66 23.12 -16.23
N ASN A 20 -28.89 22.23 -15.58
CA ASN A 20 -27.95 21.25 -16.15
C ASN A 20 -26.63 21.74 -16.77
N GLY A 21 -25.78 22.34 -15.93
CA GLY A 21 -24.34 22.19 -16.05
C GLY A 21 -23.86 21.18 -15.00
N ASN A 22 -23.99 19.89 -15.30
CA ASN A 22 -23.44 18.80 -14.50
C ASN A 22 -21.96 19.10 -14.23
N PRO A 23 -21.48 19.30 -12.98
CA PRO A 23 -20.06 19.22 -12.74
C PRO A 23 -19.67 17.79 -13.11
N LYS A 24 -18.86 17.64 -14.17
CA LYS A 24 -18.19 16.38 -14.50
C LYS A 24 -17.28 16.04 -13.32
N SER A 25 -17.88 15.40 -12.33
CA SER A 25 -17.24 14.47 -11.44
C SER A 25 -16.60 13.38 -12.31
N ASN A 26 -15.40 12.99 -11.92
CA ASN A 26 -14.75 11.73 -12.25
C ASN A 26 -14.08 11.69 -13.63
N ASN A 27 -12.78 11.94 -13.64
CA ASN A 27 -11.84 10.82 -13.67
C ASN A 27 -10.44 11.35 -13.34
N SER A 28 -10.09 11.30 -12.05
CA SER A 28 -8.71 11.02 -11.71
C SER A 28 -8.45 9.61 -12.22
N GLU A 29 -7.68 9.47 -13.31
CA GLU A 29 -7.00 8.22 -13.65
C GLU A 29 -5.96 7.92 -12.56
N THR A 30 -6.42 7.70 -11.34
CA THR A 30 -5.68 6.91 -10.38
C THR A 30 -5.88 5.50 -10.87
N THR A 31 -4.89 4.98 -11.61
CA THR A 31 -4.78 3.56 -11.92
C THR A 31 -4.58 2.84 -10.60
N ASN A 32 -5.70 2.62 -9.89
CA ASN A 32 -5.76 2.12 -8.54
C ASN A 32 -5.35 0.64 -8.54
N ALA A 33 -4.52 0.26 -7.58
CA ALA A 33 -4.42 -1.14 -7.22
C ALA A 33 -5.76 -1.51 -6.58
N ASP A 34 -6.43 -2.52 -7.12
CA ASP A 34 -7.69 -2.96 -6.56
C ASP A 34 -7.38 -3.94 -5.43
N ILE A 35 -7.73 -3.53 -4.20
CA ILE A 35 -7.68 -4.41 -3.04
C ILE A 35 -8.77 -5.46 -3.23
N VAL A 36 -8.36 -6.71 -3.43
CA VAL A 36 -9.28 -7.83 -3.65
C VAL A 36 -9.85 -8.29 -2.31
N THR A 37 -8.95 -8.59 -1.39
CA THR A 37 -9.28 -9.18 -0.08
C THR A 37 -8.30 -8.66 0.96
N THR A 38 -8.82 -8.36 2.14
CA THR A 38 -8.03 -8.01 3.32
C THR A 38 -8.42 -8.90 4.49
N ILE A 39 -7.43 -9.39 5.23
CA ILE A 39 -7.61 -10.11 6.49
C ILE A 39 -6.75 -9.52 7.58
N GLU A 40 -7.16 -9.67 8.83
CA GLU A 40 -6.31 -9.38 9.98
C GLU A 40 -5.40 -10.57 10.28
N VAL A 41 -4.12 -10.30 10.53
CA VAL A 41 -3.14 -11.29 10.93
C VAL A 41 -2.33 -10.85 12.14
N ASN A 42 -1.86 -11.80 12.94
CA ASN A 42 -1.05 -11.52 14.11
C ASN A 42 -0.03 -12.62 14.39
N SER A 43 0.95 -12.34 15.25
CA SER A 43 2.00 -13.27 15.64
C SER A 43 1.47 -14.57 16.23
N ASP A 44 0.35 -14.54 16.96
CA ASP A 44 -0.18 -15.73 17.63
C ASP A 44 -0.72 -16.76 16.62
N GLN A 45 -1.18 -16.30 15.45
CA GLN A 45 -1.62 -17.18 14.36
C GLN A 45 -0.46 -17.91 13.65
N PHE A 46 0.75 -17.34 13.66
CA PHE A 46 1.94 -17.87 12.97
C PHE A 46 2.99 -18.45 13.92
N GLY A 47 2.90 -18.17 15.22
CA GLY A 47 3.85 -18.62 16.22
C GLY A 47 5.29 -18.20 15.88
N GLU A 48 6.20 -19.18 15.91
CA GLU A 48 7.62 -18.96 15.64
C GLU A 48 7.92 -18.54 14.18
N GLU A 49 7.00 -18.81 13.25
CA GLU A 49 7.12 -18.44 11.84
C GLU A 49 6.78 -16.97 11.58
N TRP A 50 6.29 -16.23 12.58
CA TRP A 50 6.02 -14.81 12.43
C TRP A 50 7.31 -14.03 12.12
N PRO A 51 7.40 -13.36 10.95
CA PRO A 51 8.67 -12.80 10.48
C PRO A 51 8.81 -11.30 10.77
N LEU A 52 7.84 -10.66 11.43
CA LEU A 52 7.81 -9.20 11.58
C LEU A 52 7.99 -8.75 13.03
N THR A 53 8.59 -7.58 13.23
CA THR A 53 8.81 -6.99 14.55
C THR A 53 7.51 -6.48 15.18
N VAL A 54 6.50 -6.17 14.37
CA VAL A 54 5.17 -5.77 14.82
C VAL A 54 4.32 -6.99 15.17
N LYS A 55 3.40 -6.85 16.14
CA LYS A 55 2.59 -7.99 16.62
C LYS A 55 1.41 -8.36 15.71
N ASN A 56 0.89 -7.40 14.95
CA ASN A 56 -0.30 -7.57 14.11
C ASN A 56 -0.37 -6.53 13.00
N GLY A 57 -1.27 -6.77 12.05
CA GLY A 57 -1.62 -5.84 11.00
C GLY A 57 -2.64 -6.45 10.04
N LYS A 58 -2.85 -5.76 8.93
CA LYS A 58 -3.76 -6.20 7.87
C LYS A 58 -2.93 -6.75 6.70
N LEU A 59 -3.25 -7.95 6.27
CA LEU A 59 -2.67 -8.57 5.09
C LEU A 59 -3.67 -8.44 3.94
N SER A 60 -3.25 -7.81 2.85
CA SER A 60 -4.12 -7.59 1.70
C SER A 60 -3.53 -8.19 0.43
N CYS A 61 -4.40 -8.80 -0.36
CA CYS A 61 -4.13 -9.10 -1.75
C CYS A 61 -4.57 -7.91 -2.61
N VAL A 62 -3.69 -7.49 -3.52
CA VAL A 62 -3.95 -6.41 -4.47
C VAL A 62 -3.73 -6.90 -5.89
N GLN A 63 -4.61 -6.50 -6.80
CA GLN A 63 -4.45 -6.72 -8.24
C GLN A 63 -3.97 -5.44 -8.91
N TYR A 64 -2.97 -5.58 -9.77
CA TYR A 64 -2.46 -4.47 -10.56
C TYR A 64 -2.86 -4.64 -12.01
N TYR A 65 -3.53 -3.63 -12.56
CA TYR A 65 -3.85 -3.58 -13.98
C TYR A 65 -2.62 -3.22 -14.80
N GLN A 66 -2.24 -4.11 -15.71
CA GLN A 66 -1.25 -3.84 -16.74
C GLN A 66 -1.86 -4.13 -18.11
N LYS A 67 -1.73 -3.16 -19.02
CA LYS A 67 -2.29 -3.28 -20.37
C LYS A 67 -1.72 -4.51 -21.08
N GLY A 68 -2.60 -5.38 -21.55
CA GLY A 68 -2.22 -6.61 -22.26
C GLY A 68 -1.93 -7.82 -21.35
N ILE A 69 -2.13 -7.69 -20.03
CA ILE A 69 -2.00 -8.79 -19.07
C ILE A 69 -3.34 -8.98 -18.35
N ASN A 70 -3.71 -10.22 -18.06
CA ASN A 70 -4.91 -10.50 -17.27
C ASN A 70 -4.68 -10.01 -15.83
N PRO A 71 -5.54 -9.15 -15.25
CA PRO A 71 -5.36 -8.63 -13.89
C PRO A 71 -5.24 -9.72 -12.81
N LYS A 72 -5.82 -10.90 -13.06
CA LYS A 72 -5.71 -12.05 -12.15
C LYS A 72 -4.29 -12.63 -12.07
N GLU A 73 -3.41 -12.31 -13.01
CA GLU A 73 -2.04 -12.82 -13.10
C GLU A 73 -1.03 -11.94 -12.35
N VAL A 74 -1.39 -10.69 -12.01
CA VAL A 74 -0.49 -9.72 -11.37
C VAL A 74 -0.96 -9.41 -9.95
N GLN A 75 -0.64 -10.34 -9.05
CA GLN A 75 -1.07 -10.27 -7.65
C GLN A 75 0.07 -9.78 -6.75
N GLY A 76 -0.16 -8.65 -6.09
CA GLY A 76 0.67 -8.15 -5.01
C GLY A 76 0.15 -8.61 -3.66
N VAL A 77 1.08 -8.78 -2.73
CA VAL A 77 0.75 -8.92 -1.31
C VAL A 77 1.33 -7.73 -0.58
N ILE A 78 0.49 -7.03 0.19
CA ILE A 78 0.88 -5.90 1.02
C ILE A 78 0.48 -6.14 2.46
N PHE A 79 1.19 -5.48 3.37
CA PHE A 79 0.91 -5.53 4.80
C PHE A 79 0.79 -4.11 5.36
N GLU A 80 -0.33 -3.81 6.04
CA GLU A 80 -0.57 -2.52 6.68
C GLU A 80 -0.49 -2.64 8.20
N THR A 81 0.33 -1.79 8.82
CA THR A 81 0.41 -1.67 10.28
C THR A 81 0.87 -0.26 10.65
N ASN A 82 0.41 0.27 11.77
CA ASN A 82 0.78 1.60 12.28
C ASN A 82 0.68 2.74 11.24
N GLY A 83 -0.31 2.66 10.33
CA GLY A 83 -0.52 3.65 9.27
C GLY A 83 0.50 3.62 8.12
N LYS A 84 1.37 2.60 8.06
CA LYS A 84 2.28 2.34 6.93
C LYS A 84 1.88 1.06 6.20
N THR A 85 2.10 1.05 4.89
CA THR A 85 1.86 -0.10 4.03
C THR A 85 3.19 -0.60 3.45
N TYR A 86 3.45 -1.90 3.57
CA TYR A 86 4.70 -2.54 3.17
C TYR A 86 4.47 -3.49 2.00
N SER A 87 5.35 -3.49 1.01
CA SER A 87 5.35 -4.49 -0.07
C SER A 87 5.95 -5.80 0.46
N LEU A 88 5.22 -6.93 0.35
CA LEU A 88 5.72 -8.23 0.81
C LEU A 88 6.36 -9.07 -0.30
N ASN A 89 5.88 -8.94 -1.55
CA ASN A 89 6.39 -9.72 -2.68
C ASN A 89 6.94 -8.84 -3.81
N GLY A 90 7.68 -9.45 -4.75
CA GLY A 90 8.33 -8.72 -5.86
C GLY A 90 7.35 -7.98 -6.77
N ILE A 91 6.11 -8.48 -6.91
CA ILE A 91 5.06 -7.78 -7.65
C ILE A 91 4.68 -6.49 -6.91
N ALA A 92 4.31 -6.54 -5.63
CA ALA A 92 3.99 -5.34 -4.87
C ALA A 92 5.16 -4.35 -4.80
N ASP A 93 6.40 -4.86 -4.71
CA ASP A 93 7.60 -4.02 -4.70
C ASP A 93 7.81 -3.28 -6.03
N SER A 94 7.53 -3.92 -7.16
CA SER A 94 7.57 -3.29 -8.49
C SER A 94 6.65 -2.07 -8.60
N TYR A 95 5.61 -1.99 -7.76
CA TYR A 95 4.68 -0.88 -7.68
C TYR A 95 4.88 0.03 -6.46
N LYS A 96 5.89 -0.22 -5.62
CA LYS A 96 6.16 0.50 -4.37
C LYS A 96 6.17 2.02 -4.53
N LYS A 97 6.92 2.54 -5.51
CA LYS A 97 7.01 3.98 -5.78
C LYS A 97 5.67 4.59 -6.20
N LYS A 98 4.86 3.85 -6.94
CA LYS A 98 3.58 4.32 -7.47
C LYS A 98 2.53 4.46 -6.37
N TYR A 99 2.48 3.51 -5.44
CA TYR A 99 1.49 3.47 -4.36
C TYR A 99 2.05 3.84 -2.98
N ASN A 100 3.27 4.39 -2.93
CA ASN A 100 3.93 4.80 -1.71
C ASN A 100 4.02 3.68 -0.64
N TYR A 101 4.35 2.46 -1.07
CA TYR A 101 4.65 1.40 -0.12
C TYR A 101 6.05 1.60 0.48
N SER A 102 6.25 1.06 1.68
CA SER A 102 7.53 1.02 2.38
C SER A 102 8.20 -0.33 2.18
N ASP A 103 9.51 -0.38 2.39
CA ASP A 103 10.27 -1.63 2.37
C ASP A 103 9.95 -2.46 3.61
N VAL A 104 9.51 -3.72 3.42
CA VAL A 104 9.25 -4.64 4.54
C VAL A 104 10.50 -4.85 5.41
N GLU A 105 11.70 -4.63 4.86
CA GLU A 105 12.97 -4.66 5.58
C GLU A 105 13.00 -3.78 6.83
N GLU A 106 12.22 -2.69 6.88
CA GLU A 106 12.11 -1.81 8.07
C GLU A 106 11.53 -2.52 9.30
N ILE A 107 10.72 -3.56 9.08
CA ILE A 107 9.98 -4.27 10.13
C ILE A 107 10.26 -5.78 10.13
N TRP A 108 11.27 -6.23 9.40
CA TRP A 108 11.56 -7.65 9.24
C TRP A 108 12.51 -8.15 10.34
N LEU A 109 12.10 -9.18 11.09
CA LEU A 109 12.92 -9.82 12.12
C LEU A 109 14.16 -10.50 11.55
N PHE A 110 15.25 -10.39 12.30
CA PHE A 110 16.42 -11.23 12.10
C PHE A 110 16.13 -12.68 12.49
N ASP A 111 16.81 -13.61 11.82
CA ASP A 111 16.80 -15.03 12.16
C ASP A 111 17.93 -15.32 13.15
N ASP A 112 17.62 -15.19 14.44
CA ASP A 112 18.59 -15.41 15.52
C ASP A 112 19.21 -16.81 15.48
N LYS A 113 18.45 -17.83 15.07
CA LYS A 113 18.94 -19.20 14.98
C LYS A 113 20.02 -19.31 13.90
N MET A 114 19.80 -18.70 12.74
CA MET A 114 20.80 -18.65 11.69
C MET A 114 22.03 -17.85 12.11
N VAL A 115 21.84 -16.72 12.81
CA VAL A 115 22.97 -15.95 13.36
C VAL A 115 23.81 -16.82 14.30
N ASP A 116 23.18 -17.55 15.22
CA ASP A 116 23.87 -18.43 16.15
C ASP A 116 24.61 -19.56 15.43
N ASP A 117 24.02 -20.14 14.39
CA ASP A 117 24.65 -21.20 13.60
C ASP A 117 25.83 -20.70 12.77
N LEU A 118 25.80 -19.46 12.28
CA LEU A 118 26.94 -18.81 11.63
C LEU A 118 28.07 -18.49 12.63
N VAL A 119 27.72 -18.07 13.85
CA VAL A 119 28.69 -17.84 14.91
C VAL A 119 29.39 -19.15 15.31
N LYS A 120 28.65 -20.26 15.40
CA LYS A 120 29.24 -21.60 15.63
C LYS A 120 30.18 -22.04 14.49
N GLN A 121 29.97 -21.54 13.27
CA GLN A 121 30.84 -21.78 12.11
C GLN A 121 32.08 -20.87 12.07
N GLY A 122 32.25 -20.01 13.08
CA GLY A 122 33.46 -19.19 13.25
C GLY A 122 33.32 -17.75 12.77
N LEU A 123 32.13 -17.31 12.34
CA LEU A 123 31.89 -15.89 12.08
C LEU A 123 31.77 -15.12 13.40
N SER A 124 32.22 -13.87 13.41
CA SER A 124 31.82 -12.97 14.50
C SER A 124 30.32 -12.71 14.44
N LYS A 125 29.73 -12.38 15.59
CA LYS A 125 28.30 -12.03 15.68
C LYS A 125 27.94 -10.85 14.75
N GLU A 126 28.86 -9.90 14.59
CA GLU A 126 28.69 -8.75 13.70
C GLU A 126 28.67 -9.16 12.22
N GLU A 127 29.59 -10.04 11.81
CA GLU A 127 29.61 -10.58 10.44
C GLU A 127 28.36 -11.42 10.16
N ALA A 128 27.96 -12.28 11.10
CA ALA A 128 26.77 -13.10 10.98
C ALA A 128 25.50 -12.24 10.79
N MET A 129 25.34 -11.15 11.56
CA MET A 129 24.25 -10.20 11.36
C MET A 129 24.32 -9.46 10.01
N LYS A 130 25.53 -9.18 9.49
CA LYS A 130 25.72 -8.54 8.17
C LYS A 130 25.32 -9.43 7.00
N VAL A 131 25.24 -10.75 7.17
CA VAL A 131 24.73 -11.69 6.16
C VAL A 131 23.23 -11.45 5.86
N ARG A 132 22.57 -10.51 6.56
CA ARG A 132 21.14 -10.16 6.40
C ARG A 132 20.24 -11.38 6.56
N THR A 133 20.57 -12.23 7.53
CA THR A 133 19.79 -13.40 7.88
C THR A 133 18.49 -12.94 8.54
N ARG A 134 17.43 -12.85 7.75
CA ARG A 134 16.09 -12.51 8.21
C ARG A 134 15.23 -13.77 8.23
N LYS A 135 14.25 -13.82 9.13
CA LYS A 135 13.26 -14.91 9.15
C LYS A 135 12.60 -15.03 7.78
N THR A 136 12.21 -16.22 7.34
CA THR A 136 11.51 -16.33 6.06
C THR A 136 10.18 -15.57 6.07
N ILE A 137 9.94 -14.71 5.07
CA ILE A 137 8.66 -14.01 4.89
C ILE A 137 7.62 -14.89 4.17
N ALA A 138 8.05 -16.02 3.61
CA ALA A 138 7.24 -16.86 2.74
C ALA A 138 5.88 -17.26 3.34
N PRO A 139 5.77 -17.69 4.61
CA PRO A 139 4.46 -18.05 5.20
C PRO A 139 3.43 -16.91 5.13
N LEU A 140 3.89 -15.66 5.30
CA LEU A 140 3.02 -14.49 5.24
C LEU A 140 2.62 -14.16 3.79
N ILE A 141 3.55 -14.31 2.84
CA ILE A 141 3.25 -14.15 1.40
C ILE A 141 2.24 -15.21 0.96
N ASP A 142 2.48 -16.49 1.28
CA ASP A 142 1.62 -17.61 0.91
C ASP A 142 0.21 -17.41 1.47
N LYS A 143 0.11 -16.96 2.72
CA LYS A 143 -1.18 -16.57 3.30
C LYS A 143 -1.87 -15.47 2.49
N GLY A 144 -1.13 -14.43 2.10
CA GLY A 144 -1.66 -13.33 1.30
C GLY A 144 -2.09 -13.74 -0.11
N LEU A 145 -1.35 -14.63 -0.77
CA LEU A 145 -1.72 -15.18 -2.07
C LEU A 145 -2.93 -16.12 -1.97
N SER A 146 -3.05 -16.89 -0.89
CA SER A 146 -4.19 -17.80 -0.68
C SER A 146 -5.54 -17.07 -0.61
N ILE A 147 -5.54 -15.79 -0.24
CA ILE A 147 -6.77 -14.96 -0.18
C ILE A 147 -7.04 -14.18 -1.47
N CYS A 148 -6.13 -14.22 -2.45
CA CYS A 148 -6.33 -13.60 -3.78
C CYS A 148 -7.30 -14.39 -4.67
N SER A 149 -7.51 -15.67 -4.37
CA SER A 149 -8.29 -16.60 -5.19
C SER A 149 -9.66 -16.93 -4.60
N LYS A 150 -10.09 -16.16 -3.58
CA LYS A 150 -11.41 -16.29 -2.95
C LYS A 150 -12.44 -15.39 -3.61
#